data_AF-A0A7K2JFV1-F1
#
_entry.id   AF-A0A7K2JFV1-F1
#
_cell.length_a   1.000
_cell.length_b   1.000
_cell.length_c   1.000
_cell.angle_alpha   90.00
_cell.angle_beta   90.00
_cell.angle_gamma   90.00
#
_symmetry.space_group_name_H-M   'P 1'
#
loop_
_entity.id
_entity.type
_entity.pdbx_description
1 polymer ?
#
loop_
_entity_poly.entity_id
_entity_poly.type
_entity_poly.pdbx_seq_one_letter_code
_entity_poly.pdbx_strand_id
1 'polypeptide(L)'
;SLLDQLVAGATALTSPESAALARIGLANYFAGALLMPYGAFLTVAEEVGYDIELLSARFGVGFETVCHRLSTLQRTGRRGVPFSFLRVDRAGNISKRQSATDFHFSRLGGTCPLWTVYGAFSSPGRILTQVAEMPDGKRYFWVARTIIRGGFGHHAPRAEFAVALGCELRHAHRLVYSEGIALDDPRAATPIGLGCRICERRDCAQRARPPAGGRLAVDPDRRTYVPYPVESTAP
;
A
#
# COMPACT_ATOMS: atom_id res chain seq x y z
N SER A 1 14.78 27.90 -8.23
CA SER A 1 13.33 27.68 -7.98
C SER A 1 13.11 27.16 -6.57
N LEU A 2 11.88 27.17 -6.03
CA LEU A 2 11.58 26.57 -4.71
C LEU A 2 12.01 25.09 -4.63
N LEU A 3 11.88 24.35 -5.74
CA LEU A 3 12.30 22.95 -5.80
C LEU A 3 13.81 22.81 -5.60
N ASP A 4 14.61 23.69 -6.21
CA ASP A 4 16.08 23.64 -6.07
C ASP A 4 16.51 23.98 -4.63
N GLN A 5 15.80 24.92 -3.97
CA GLN A 5 16.04 25.27 -2.56
C GLN A 5 15.73 24.08 -1.62
N LEU A 6 14.61 23.40 -1.84
CA LEU A 6 14.24 22.22 -1.05
C LEU A 6 15.23 21.06 -1.22
N VAL A 7 15.75 20.86 -2.43
CA VAL A 7 16.76 19.83 -2.72
C VAL A 7 18.10 20.19 -2.06
N ALA A 8 18.55 21.44 -2.18
CA ALA A 8 19.81 21.90 -1.59
C ALA A 8 19.81 21.84 -0.06
N GLY A 9 18.65 22.03 0.58
CA GLY A 9 18.49 21.95 2.03
C GLY A 9 18.38 20.52 2.60
N ALA A 10 18.29 19.49 1.76
CA ALA A 10 18.05 18.12 2.21
C ALA A 10 19.36 17.36 2.46
N THR A 11 19.75 17.23 3.74
CA THR A 11 20.99 16.54 4.15
C THR A 11 21.00 15.02 3.88
N ALA A 12 19.84 14.42 3.66
CA ALA A 12 19.71 13.00 3.33
C ALA A 12 20.04 12.66 1.87
N LEU A 13 20.20 13.67 1.00
CA LEU A 13 20.54 13.47 -0.42
C LEU A 13 22.07 13.48 -0.57
N THR A 14 22.67 12.30 -0.60
CA THR A 14 24.13 12.14 -0.52
C THR A 14 24.84 12.06 -1.86
N SER A 15 24.11 12.10 -2.99
CA SER A 15 24.70 12.05 -4.34
C SER A 15 23.99 13.00 -5.33
N PRO A 16 24.66 13.43 -6.41
CA PRO A 16 24.03 14.23 -7.46
C PRO A 16 22.79 13.57 -8.08
N GLU A 17 22.81 12.25 -8.25
CA GLU A 17 21.68 11.47 -8.78
C GLU A 17 20.50 11.47 -7.81
N SER A 18 20.76 11.35 -6.50
CA SER A 18 19.71 11.44 -5.48
C SER A 18 19.05 12.82 -5.47
N ALA A 19 19.82 13.90 -5.68
CA ALA A 19 19.31 15.26 -5.81
C ALA A 19 18.46 15.44 -7.07
N ALA A 20 18.91 14.91 -8.21
CA ALA A 20 18.16 14.95 -9.46
C ALA A 20 16.83 14.18 -9.36
N LEU A 21 16.84 12.98 -8.77
CA LEU A 21 15.64 12.18 -8.53
C LEU A 21 14.67 12.86 -7.55
N ALA A 22 15.18 13.45 -6.47
CA ALA A 22 14.36 14.21 -5.52
C ALA A 22 13.69 15.40 -6.20
N ARG A 23 14.42 16.11 -7.07
CA ARG A 23 13.87 17.21 -7.84
C ARG A 23 12.72 16.78 -8.75
N ILE A 24 12.85 15.64 -9.44
CA ILE A 24 11.77 15.05 -10.25
C ILE A 24 10.57 14.67 -9.36
N GLY A 25 10.83 14.06 -8.21
CA GLY A 25 9.80 13.72 -7.22
C GLY A 25 9.00 14.94 -6.74
N LEU A 26 9.69 16.02 -6.39
CA LEU A 26 9.06 17.28 -5.97
C LEU A 26 8.28 17.96 -7.10
N ALA A 27 8.78 17.89 -8.33
CA ALA A 27 8.04 18.38 -9.50
C ALA A 27 6.75 17.58 -9.73
N ASN A 28 6.79 16.25 -9.60
CA ASN A 28 5.60 15.39 -9.67
C ASN A 28 4.62 15.69 -8.54
N TYR A 29 5.11 15.90 -7.31
CA TYR A 29 4.29 16.34 -6.18
C TYR A 29 3.59 17.66 -6.48
N PHE A 30 4.33 18.65 -6.99
CA PHE A 30 3.79 19.95 -7.37
C PHE A 30 2.72 19.83 -8.47
N ALA A 31 2.98 19.06 -9.53
CA ALA A 31 2.02 18.83 -10.60
C ALA A 31 0.71 18.21 -10.07
N GLY A 32 0.79 17.22 -9.17
CA GLY A 32 -0.38 16.66 -8.50
C GLY A 32 -1.11 17.69 -7.64
N ALA A 33 -0.38 18.54 -6.91
CA ALA A 33 -0.98 19.59 -6.08
C ALA A 33 -1.60 20.73 -6.89
N LEU A 34 -1.12 20.97 -8.11
CA LEU A 34 -1.68 21.94 -9.05
C LEU A 34 -2.98 21.42 -9.67
N LEU A 35 -2.99 20.17 -10.15
CA LEU A 35 -4.19 19.52 -10.72
C LEU A 35 -5.27 19.27 -9.67
N MET A 36 -4.88 19.02 -8.42
CA MET A 36 -5.78 18.75 -7.30
C MET A 36 -5.46 19.71 -6.14
N PRO A 37 -5.93 20.98 -6.20
CA PRO A 37 -5.67 21.98 -5.17
C PRO A 37 -6.12 21.50 -3.80
N TYR A 38 -5.26 21.65 -2.79
CA TYR A 38 -5.41 20.97 -1.50
C TYR A 38 -6.80 21.13 -0.85
N GLY A 39 -7.28 22.37 -0.73
CA GLY A 39 -8.55 22.67 -0.06
C GLY A 39 -9.74 22.07 -0.80
N ALA A 40 -9.82 22.34 -2.11
CA ALA A 40 -10.89 21.83 -2.96
C ALA A 40 -10.88 20.29 -3.02
N PHE A 41 -9.71 19.68 -3.21
CA PHE A 41 -9.58 18.23 -3.27
C PHE A 41 -9.96 17.55 -1.96
N LEU A 42 -9.48 18.06 -0.81
CA LEU A 42 -9.83 17.50 0.49
C LEU A 42 -11.34 17.60 0.75
N THR A 43 -11.95 18.75 0.51
CA THR A 43 -13.40 18.94 0.67
C THR A 43 -14.18 17.90 -0.13
N VAL A 44 -13.86 17.75 -1.41
CA VAL A 44 -14.53 16.76 -2.27
C VAL A 44 -14.27 15.33 -1.79
N ALA A 45 -13.03 15.00 -1.39
CA ALA A 45 -12.69 13.68 -0.90
C ALA A 45 -13.50 13.30 0.36
N GLU A 46 -13.74 14.22 1.28
CA GLU A 46 -14.64 13.98 2.43
C GLU A 46 -16.10 13.83 1.98
N GLU A 47 -16.58 14.69 1.08
CA GLU A 47 -17.97 14.67 0.58
C GLU A 47 -18.35 13.35 -0.09
N VAL A 48 -17.44 12.76 -0.86
CA VAL A 48 -17.69 11.49 -1.59
C VAL A 48 -17.21 10.26 -0.84
N GLY A 49 -16.90 10.35 0.46
CA GLY A 49 -16.42 9.22 1.25
C GLY A 49 -15.16 8.58 0.67
N TYR A 50 -14.23 9.40 0.17
CA TYR A 50 -12.96 8.98 -0.42
C TYR A 50 -13.09 8.05 -1.64
N ASP A 51 -14.19 8.11 -2.39
CA ASP A 51 -14.34 7.39 -3.66
C ASP A 51 -13.29 7.85 -4.70
N ILE A 52 -12.33 6.97 -4.99
CA ILE A 52 -11.19 7.21 -5.86
C ILE A 52 -11.65 7.37 -7.33
N GLU A 53 -12.70 6.67 -7.76
CA GLU A 53 -13.18 6.75 -9.14
C GLU A 53 -14.00 8.02 -9.36
N LEU A 54 -14.81 8.45 -8.39
CA LEU A 54 -15.49 9.75 -8.46
C LEU A 54 -14.50 10.91 -8.41
N LEU A 55 -13.47 10.83 -7.55
CA LEU A 55 -12.38 11.81 -7.53
C LEU A 55 -11.61 11.82 -8.85
N SER A 56 -11.34 10.66 -9.44
CA SER A 56 -10.69 10.52 -10.75
C SER A 56 -11.48 11.23 -11.84
N ALA A 57 -12.80 11.00 -11.89
CA ALA A 57 -13.70 11.64 -12.84
C ALA A 57 -13.77 13.16 -12.62
N ARG A 58 -13.91 13.62 -11.38
CA ARG A 58 -14.07 15.05 -11.04
C ARG A 58 -12.84 15.89 -11.32
N PHE A 59 -11.63 15.34 -11.12
CA PHE A 59 -10.37 16.06 -11.33
C PHE A 59 -9.70 15.72 -12.67
N GLY A 60 -10.29 14.85 -13.49
CA GLY A 60 -9.77 14.49 -14.81
C GLY A 60 -8.40 13.80 -14.77
N VAL A 61 -8.12 13.02 -13.72
CA VAL A 61 -6.83 12.35 -13.50
C VAL A 61 -7.03 10.87 -13.26
N GLY A 62 -6.03 10.03 -13.55
CA GLY A 62 -6.13 8.58 -13.35
C GLY A 62 -6.11 8.13 -11.88
N PHE A 63 -6.54 6.89 -11.66
CA PHE A 63 -6.64 6.25 -10.33
C PHE A 63 -5.36 6.36 -9.47
N GLU A 64 -4.18 6.09 -10.05
CA GLU A 64 -2.89 6.20 -9.34
C GLU A 64 -2.62 7.63 -8.87
N THR A 65 -2.97 8.62 -9.69
CA THR A 65 -2.73 10.04 -9.40
C THR A 65 -3.60 10.52 -8.25
N VAL A 66 -4.87 10.07 -8.19
CA VAL A 66 -5.76 10.32 -7.05
C VAL A 66 -5.21 9.68 -5.77
N CYS A 67 -4.81 8.41 -5.82
CA CYS A 67 -4.23 7.72 -4.66
C CYS A 67 -2.97 8.41 -4.14
N HIS A 68 -2.09 8.84 -5.04
CA HIS A 68 -0.90 9.63 -4.71
C HIS A 68 -1.28 10.98 -4.08
N ARG A 69 -2.39 11.60 -4.48
CA ARG A 69 -2.83 12.84 -3.85
C ARG A 69 -3.37 12.61 -2.45
N LEU A 70 -4.22 11.60 -2.28
CA LEU A 70 -4.80 11.20 -1.00
C LEU A 70 -3.73 10.91 0.06
N SER A 71 -2.62 10.26 -0.31
CA SER A 71 -1.50 9.98 0.62
C SER A 71 -0.75 11.24 1.09
N THR A 72 -1.02 12.42 0.52
CA THR A 72 -0.32 13.67 0.84
C THR A 72 -1.15 14.69 1.63
N LEU A 73 -2.39 14.35 2.01
CA LEU A 73 -3.31 15.28 2.69
C LEU A 73 -3.00 15.47 4.18
N GLN A 74 -1.78 15.91 4.50
CA GLN A 74 -1.26 16.00 5.88
C GLN A 74 -0.95 17.44 6.35
N ARG A 75 -1.53 18.46 5.71
CA ARG A 75 -1.38 19.86 6.14
C ARG A 75 -1.92 20.05 7.56
N THR A 76 -1.12 20.64 8.43
CA THR A 76 -1.52 20.98 9.81
C THR A 76 -2.83 21.77 9.84
N GLY A 77 -3.74 21.38 10.73
CA GLY A 77 -5.08 21.98 10.87
C GLY A 77 -6.11 21.55 9.81
N ARG A 78 -5.70 20.84 8.74
CA ARG A 78 -6.61 20.37 7.67
C ARG A 78 -6.17 19.01 7.10
N ARG A 79 -6.10 17.99 7.96
CA ARG A 79 -5.66 16.64 7.56
C ARG A 79 -6.83 15.80 7.03
N GLY A 80 -6.57 15.02 5.98
CA GLY A 80 -7.44 13.93 5.54
C GLY A 80 -7.12 12.62 6.27
N VAL A 81 -7.69 11.50 5.79
CA VAL A 81 -7.30 10.16 6.24
C VAL A 81 -5.80 9.93 6.01
N PRO A 82 -5.03 9.47 7.03
CA PRO A 82 -3.62 9.16 6.87
C PRO A 82 -3.45 7.86 6.09
N PHE A 83 -3.21 7.99 4.77
CA PHE A 83 -3.01 6.84 3.89
C PHE A 83 -1.54 6.46 3.71
N SER A 84 -1.34 5.15 3.53
CA SER A 84 -0.17 4.56 2.90
C SER A 84 -0.51 4.16 1.46
N PHE A 85 0.34 4.56 0.52
CA PHE A 85 0.22 4.31 -0.91
C PHE A 85 1.38 3.42 -1.38
N LEU A 86 1.06 2.37 -2.12
CA LEU A 86 2.04 1.47 -2.73
C LEU A 86 1.67 1.17 -4.19
N ARG A 87 2.70 0.93 -5.00
CA ARG A 87 2.55 0.39 -6.36
C ARG A 87 3.45 -0.83 -6.54
N VAL A 88 2.86 -1.94 -6.93
CA VAL A 88 3.54 -3.23 -7.10
C VAL A 88 3.28 -3.81 -8.48
N ASP A 89 4.20 -4.63 -8.99
CA ASP A 89 3.98 -5.44 -10.19
C ASP A 89 3.59 -6.90 -9.85
N ARG A 90 3.35 -7.70 -10.89
CA ARG A 90 2.96 -9.12 -10.74
C ARG A 90 4.03 -9.98 -10.06
N ALA A 91 5.30 -9.58 -10.13
CA ALA A 91 6.42 -10.30 -9.52
C ALA A 91 6.63 -9.92 -8.05
N GLY A 92 5.88 -8.93 -7.54
CA GLY A 92 6.02 -8.44 -6.17
C GLY A 92 7.01 -7.31 -6.01
N ASN A 93 7.53 -6.74 -7.10
CA ASN A 93 8.41 -5.58 -7.01
C ASN A 93 7.58 -4.34 -6.71
N ILE A 94 7.78 -3.78 -5.52
CA ILE A 94 7.12 -2.53 -5.14
C ILE A 94 7.98 -1.36 -5.61
N SER A 95 7.49 -0.65 -6.62
CA SER A 95 8.19 0.44 -7.30
C SER A 95 7.86 1.84 -6.75
N LYS A 96 6.83 1.98 -5.91
CA LYS A 96 6.53 3.21 -5.18
C LYS A 96 6.01 2.92 -3.78
N ARG A 97 6.45 3.71 -2.81
CA ARG A 97 5.99 3.74 -1.41
C ARG A 97 5.88 5.18 -0.96
N GLN A 98 4.73 5.56 -0.42
CA GLN A 98 4.50 6.85 0.20
C GLN A 98 3.59 6.62 1.41
N SER A 99 3.87 7.25 2.53
CA SER A 99 3.06 7.06 3.73
C SER A 99 2.93 8.37 4.49
N ALA A 100 1.70 8.68 4.91
CA ALA A 100 1.41 9.79 5.80
C ALA A 100 1.86 9.53 7.25
N THR A 101 1.94 8.26 7.65
CA THR A 101 2.30 7.80 9.00
C THR A 101 3.30 6.65 8.93
N ASP A 102 3.93 6.33 10.07
CA ASP A 102 4.74 5.12 10.19
C ASP A 102 3.86 3.89 10.02
N PHE A 103 4.12 3.14 8.95
CA PHE A 103 3.37 1.96 8.56
C PHE A 103 4.33 0.82 8.23
N HIS A 104 3.93 -0.44 8.47
CA HIS A 104 4.80 -1.62 8.32
C HIS A 104 5.46 -1.73 6.94
N PHE A 105 4.78 -1.32 5.85
CA PHE A 105 5.35 -1.35 4.49
C PHE A 105 5.98 -0.01 4.03
N SER A 106 6.20 0.94 4.94
CA SER A 106 6.75 2.26 4.61
C SER A 106 8.19 2.20 4.10
N ARG A 107 9.00 1.24 4.57
CA ARG A 107 10.42 1.09 4.19
C ARG A 107 10.77 -0.27 3.57
N LEU A 108 10.26 -1.36 4.13
CA LEU A 108 10.60 -2.74 3.73
C LEU A 108 9.36 -3.65 3.80
N GLY A 109 9.46 -4.85 3.23
CA GLY A 109 8.39 -5.84 3.21
C GLY A 109 7.32 -5.58 2.15
N GLY A 110 6.15 -6.18 2.35
CA GLY A 110 4.98 -6.06 1.47
C GLY A 110 4.79 -7.24 0.53
N THR A 111 5.50 -8.34 0.74
CA THR A 111 5.52 -9.51 -0.16
C THR A 111 4.64 -10.68 0.31
N CYS A 112 3.72 -10.44 1.25
CA CYS A 112 2.80 -11.46 1.69
C CYS A 112 1.75 -11.74 0.61
N PRO A 113 1.65 -12.96 0.06
CA PRO A 113 0.71 -13.27 -1.01
C PRO A 113 -0.77 -13.24 -0.57
N LEU A 114 -1.03 -13.26 0.74
CA LEU A 114 -2.38 -13.11 1.31
C LEU A 114 -2.87 -11.65 1.31
N TRP A 115 -2.01 -10.70 0.97
CA TRP A 115 -2.37 -9.29 0.90
C TRP A 115 -3.10 -8.98 -0.41
N THR A 116 -4.24 -8.28 -0.32
CA THR A 116 -5.18 -8.06 -1.43
C THR A 116 -4.58 -7.36 -2.65
N VAL A 117 -3.46 -6.65 -2.50
CA VAL A 117 -2.79 -6.01 -3.64
C VAL A 117 -2.37 -7.04 -4.70
N TYR A 118 -2.01 -8.25 -4.27
CA TYR A 118 -1.65 -9.34 -5.17
C TYR A 118 -2.89 -9.99 -5.80
N GLY A 119 -3.99 -10.06 -5.05
CA GLY A 119 -5.29 -10.49 -5.57
C GLY A 119 -5.82 -9.59 -6.70
N ALA A 120 -5.43 -8.31 -6.72
CA ALA A 120 -5.88 -7.37 -7.76
C ALA A 120 -5.52 -7.83 -9.18
N PHE A 121 -4.38 -8.52 -9.35
CA PHE A 121 -3.96 -9.08 -10.65
C PHE A 121 -4.83 -10.23 -11.16
N SER A 122 -5.63 -10.85 -10.28
CA SER A 122 -6.62 -11.86 -10.65
C SER A 122 -8.00 -11.24 -10.93
N SER A 123 -8.16 -9.93 -10.74
CA SER A 123 -9.39 -9.20 -11.08
C SER A 123 -9.06 -7.83 -11.68
N PRO A 124 -8.44 -7.78 -12.89
CA PRO A 124 -7.95 -6.54 -13.44
C PRO A 124 -9.04 -5.47 -13.58
N GLY A 125 -8.69 -4.23 -13.20
CA GLY A 125 -9.60 -3.09 -13.26
C GLY A 125 -10.67 -3.05 -12.17
N ARG A 126 -10.90 -4.12 -11.39
CA ARG A 126 -11.82 -4.13 -10.25
C ARG A 126 -11.14 -3.64 -8.98
N ILE A 127 -11.87 -2.90 -8.16
CA ILE A 127 -11.45 -2.52 -6.83
C ILE A 127 -11.68 -3.70 -5.88
N LEU A 128 -10.63 -4.09 -5.17
CA LEU A 128 -10.67 -5.08 -4.09
C LEU A 128 -10.41 -4.41 -2.75
N THR A 129 -11.05 -4.90 -1.71
CA THR A 129 -10.92 -4.38 -0.35
C THR A 129 -10.50 -5.49 0.60
N GLN A 130 -9.80 -5.13 1.68
CA GLN A 130 -9.39 -6.08 2.71
C GLN A 130 -9.20 -5.40 4.06
N VAL A 131 -9.78 -5.97 5.10
CA VAL A 131 -9.31 -5.76 6.48
C VAL A 131 -8.14 -6.71 6.71
N ALA A 132 -6.96 -6.18 6.95
CA ALA A 132 -5.73 -6.95 7.12
C ALA A 132 -5.15 -6.73 8.52
N GLU A 133 -4.75 -7.81 9.16
CA GLU A 133 -4.10 -7.78 10.47
C GLU A 133 -2.62 -8.15 10.36
N MET A 134 -1.76 -7.29 10.89
CA MET A 134 -0.32 -7.51 10.98
C MET A 134 0.03 -8.43 12.17
N PRO A 135 1.22 -9.05 12.20
CA PRO A 135 1.62 -9.93 13.31
C PRO A 135 1.59 -9.26 14.70
N ASP A 136 1.70 -7.93 14.77
CA ASP A 136 1.61 -7.15 16.02
C ASP A 136 0.15 -6.79 16.41
N GLY A 137 -0.85 -7.37 15.74
CA GLY A 137 -2.27 -7.15 16.00
C GLY A 137 -2.84 -5.84 15.43
N LYS A 138 -2.01 -4.98 14.81
CA LYS A 138 -2.51 -3.76 14.17
C LYS A 138 -3.31 -4.11 12.93
N ARG A 139 -4.49 -3.49 12.80
CA ARG A 139 -5.42 -3.72 11.70
C ARG A 139 -5.47 -2.52 10.76
N TYR A 140 -5.50 -2.82 9.48
CA TYR A 140 -5.52 -1.84 8.39
C TYR A 140 -6.64 -2.19 7.42
N PHE A 141 -7.22 -1.15 6.82
CA PHE A 141 -8.14 -1.29 5.71
C PHE A 141 -7.43 -0.94 4.41
N TRP A 142 -7.47 -1.86 3.44
CA TRP A 142 -6.82 -1.74 2.14
C TRP A 142 -7.83 -1.67 1.02
N VAL A 143 -7.52 -0.82 0.04
CA VAL A 143 -8.18 -0.75 -1.26
C VAL A 143 -7.10 -0.98 -2.32
N ALA A 144 -7.34 -1.90 -3.26
CA ALA A 144 -6.37 -2.21 -4.32
C ALA A 144 -7.04 -2.37 -5.68
N ARG A 145 -6.35 -1.93 -6.74
CA ARG A 145 -6.82 -2.04 -8.14
C ARG A 145 -5.62 -2.08 -9.10
N THR A 146 -5.74 -2.84 -10.20
CA THR A 146 -4.73 -2.76 -11.26
C THR A 146 -4.88 -1.51 -12.13
N ILE A 147 -3.75 -1.09 -12.70
CA ILE A 147 -3.62 -0.04 -13.68
C ILE A 147 -2.72 -0.52 -14.82
N ILE A 148 -2.92 0.04 -16.01
CA ILE A 148 -2.08 -0.23 -17.18
C ILE A 148 -1.43 1.09 -17.60
N ARG A 149 -0.13 1.05 -17.90
CA ARG A 149 0.64 2.18 -18.42
C ARG A 149 1.31 1.82 -19.75
N GLY A 150 1.29 2.78 -20.67
CA GLY A 150 1.93 2.66 -21.98
C GLY A 150 1.30 1.60 -22.88
N GLY A 151 2.05 1.22 -23.92
CA GLY A 151 1.65 0.16 -24.84
C GLY A 151 0.50 0.54 -25.77
N PHE A 152 0.56 1.71 -26.40
CA PHE A 152 -0.40 2.08 -27.44
C PHE A 152 -0.09 1.32 -28.74
N GLY A 153 -0.99 0.44 -29.15
CA GLY A 153 -0.84 -0.44 -30.32
C GLY A 153 -0.92 -1.93 -29.97
N HIS A 154 -1.22 -2.76 -30.97
CA HIS A 154 -1.41 -4.20 -30.78
C HIS A 154 -0.12 -4.92 -30.31
N HIS A 155 1.03 -4.46 -30.78
CA HIS A 155 2.34 -5.08 -30.49
C HIS A 155 3.16 -4.34 -29.42
N ALA A 156 2.62 -3.26 -28.85
CA ALA A 156 3.37 -2.45 -27.91
C ALA A 156 3.30 -3.07 -26.50
N PRO A 157 4.45 -3.23 -25.80
CA PRO A 157 4.46 -3.79 -24.46
C PRO A 157 3.71 -2.86 -23.49
N ARG A 158 2.91 -3.48 -22.61
CA ARG A 158 2.13 -2.78 -21.58
C ARG A 158 2.72 -3.06 -20.21
N ALA A 159 2.86 -2.01 -19.40
CA ALA A 159 3.23 -2.16 -18.00
C ALA A 159 1.96 -2.28 -17.16
N GLU A 160 1.77 -3.42 -16.49
CA GLU A 160 0.67 -3.65 -15.56
C GLU A 160 1.18 -3.50 -14.12
N PHE A 161 0.46 -2.74 -13.31
CA PHE A 161 0.74 -2.57 -11.88
C PHE A 161 -0.53 -2.71 -11.07
N ALA A 162 -0.41 -3.04 -9.79
CA ALA A 162 -1.46 -2.86 -8.79
C ALA A 162 -1.12 -1.67 -7.91
N VAL A 163 -2.10 -0.79 -7.71
CA VAL A 163 -2.04 0.32 -6.75
C VAL A 163 -2.79 -0.12 -5.51
N ALA A 164 -2.19 0.11 -4.33
CA ALA A 164 -2.82 -0.09 -3.04
C ALA A 164 -2.83 1.21 -2.25
N LEU A 165 -3.97 1.52 -1.64
CA LEU A 165 -4.17 2.62 -0.70
C LEU A 165 -4.73 2.02 0.59
N GLY A 166 -4.07 2.29 1.72
CA GLY A 166 -4.47 1.72 3.00
C GLY A 166 -4.38 2.71 4.14
N CYS A 167 -5.21 2.52 5.15
CA CYS A 167 -5.23 3.31 6.37
C CYS A 167 -5.42 2.43 7.60
N GLU A 168 -5.14 2.94 8.80
CA GLU A 168 -5.51 2.24 10.03
C GLU A 168 -7.01 2.00 10.08
N LEU A 169 -7.43 0.83 10.58
CA LEU A 169 -8.82 0.39 10.56
C LEU A 169 -9.79 1.40 11.19
N ARG A 170 -9.34 2.15 12.21
CA ARG A 170 -10.14 3.22 12.84
C ARG A 170 -10.61 4.32 11.87
N HIS A 171 -9.95 4.47 10.71
CA HIS A 171 -10.33 5.45 9.69
C HIS A 171 -11.19 4.84 8.58
N ALA A 172 -11.35 3.52 8.53
CA ALA A 172 -12.03 2.82 7.44
C ALA A 172 -13.48 3.25 7.25
N HIS A 173 -14.20 3.55 8.35
CA HIS A 173 -15.60 4.02 8.33
C HIS A 173 -15.83 5.31 7.51
N ARG A 174 -14.76 6.04 7.15
CA ARG A 174 -14.82 7.25 6.32
C ARG A 174 -14.77 6.95 4.82
N LEU A 175 -14.45 5.71 4.46
CA LEU A 175 -14.30 5.27 3.09
C LEU A 175 -15.57 4.55 2.64
N VAL A 176 -16.13 4.94 1.49
CA VAL A 176 -17.25 4.26 0.83
C VAL A 176 -16.97 2.76 0.62
N TYR A 177 -15.70 2.42 0.42
CA TYR A 177 -15.24 1.04 0.23
C TYR A 177 -15.43 0.13 1.45
N SER A 178 -15.70 0.70 2.63
CA SER A 178 -15.96 -0.06 3.85
C SER A 178 -17.42 -0.48 4.02
N GLU A 179 -18.33 0.02 3.17
CA GLU A 179 -19.74 -0.32 3.23
C GLU A 179 -19.97 -1.83 3.09
N GLY A 180 -20.80 -2.39 3.98
CA GLY A 180 -21.08 -3.83 4.04
C GLY A 180 -19.95 -4.70 4.62
N ILE A 181 -18.83 -4.11 5.06
CA ILE A 181 -17.72 -4.83 5.67
C ILE A 181 -17.84 -4.76 7.20
N ALA A 182 -17.77 -5.92 7.87
CA ALA A 182 -17.76 -6.01 9.32
C ALA A 182 -16.41 -5.54 9.89
N LEU A 183 -16.24 -4.23 10.06
CA LEU A 183 -15.00 -3.63 10.56
C LEU A 183 -14.69 -4.01 12.02
N ASP A 184 -15.72 -4.23 12.84
CA ASP A 184 -15.58 -4.52 14.26
C ASP A 184 -15.40 -6.01 14.57
N ASP A 185 -15.65 -6.90 13.61
CA ASP A 185 -15.47 -8.34 13.78
C ASP A 185 -14.00 -8.73 13.56
N PRO A 186 -13.26 -9.19 14.58
CA PRO A 186 -11.88 -9.63 14.40
C PRO A 186 -11.73 -10.76 13.39
N ARG A 187 -12.78 -11.59 13.21
CA ARG A 187 -12.77 -12.72 12.26
C ARG A 187 -12.83 -12.27 10.81
N ALA A 188 -13.24 -11.02 10.55
CA ALA A 188 -13.22 -10.45 9.20
C ALA A 188 -11.80 -10.03 8.77
N ALA A 189 -10.85 -9.90 9.71
CA ALA A 189 -9.49 -9.52 9.40
C ALA A 189 -8.69 -10.71 8.85
N THR A 190 -8.12 -10.55 7.66
CA THR A 190 -7.17 -11.54 7.11
C THR A 190 -5.82 -11.41 7.81
N PRO A 191 -5.28 -12.47 8.43
CA PRO A 191 -3.95 -12.44 9.02
C PRO A 191 -2.89 -12.41 7.91
N ILE A 192 -2.23 -11.26 7.72
CA ILE A 192 -1.12 -11.09 6.77
C ILE A 192 0.20 -10.91 7.52
N GLY A 193 1.30 -10.80 6.76
CA GLY A 193 2.63 -10.58 7.30
C GLY A 193 3.46 -9.63 6.47
N LEU A 194 4.68 -9.36 6.94
CA LEU A 194 5.63 -8.48 6.25
C LEU A 194 6.30 -9.13 5.02
N GLY A 195 6.36 -10.45 5.03
CA GLY A 195 7.07 -11.32 4.08
C GLY A 195 7.58 -12.55 4.82
N CYS A 196 7.59 -13.72 4.19
CA CYS A 196 7.73 -15.01 4.91
C CYS A 196 8.97 -15.10 5.82
N ARG A 197 10.13 -14.57 5.38
CA ARG A 197 11.37 -14.59 6.17
C ARG A 197 11.30 -13.79 7.47
N ILE A 198 10.46 -12.77 7.55
CA ILE A 198 10.35 -11.88 8.73
C ILE A 198 8.96 -11.93 9.37
N CYS A 199 8.13 -12.89 8.96
CA CYS A 199 6.78 -13.06 9.49
C CYS A 199 6.79 -14.04 10.66
N GLU A 200 6.26 -13.61 11.81
CA GLU A 200 6.25 -14.36 13.06
C GLU A 200 5.05 -15.32 13.21
N ARG A 201 4.05 -15.24 12.31
CA ARG A 201 2.85 -16.10 12.37
C ARG A 201 3.19 -17.58 12.22
N ARG A 202 2.82 -18.43 13.19
CA ARG A 202 3.20 -19.85 13.21
C ARG A 202 2.23 -20.77 12.47
N ASP A 203 1.05 -20.28 12.11
CA ASP A 203 -0.10 -21.02 11.57
C ASP A 203 -0.42 -20.66 10.11
N CYS A 204 0.59 -20.27 9.33
CA CYS A 204 0.40 -19.80 7.95
C CYS A 204 0.63 -20.93 6.93
N ALA A 205 -0.45 -21.50 6.40
CA ALA A 205 -0.39 -22.52 5.33
C ALA A 205 0.27 -22.03 4.03
N GLN A 206 0.17 -20.72 3.76
CA GLN A 206 0.72 -20.09 2.56
C GLN A 206 2.23 -19.78 2.66
N ARG A 207 2.88 -20.13 3.77
CA ARG A 207 4.28 -19.79 4.05
C ARG A 207 5.23 -20.36 2.99
N ALA A 208 5.95 -19.48 2.29
CA ALA A 208 6.84 -19.84 1.18
C ALA A 208 8.32 -19.97 1.56
N ARG A 209 8.74 -19.43 2.71
CA ARG A 209 10.13 -19.49 3.20
C ARG A 209 10.13 -19.69 4.72
N PRO A 210 11.15 -20.39 5.26
CA PRO A 210 11.34 -20.45 6.70
C PRO A 210 11.54 -19.04 7.27
N PRO A 211 10.94 -18.72 8.43
CA PRO A 211 11.22 -17.47 9.12
C PRO A 211 12.69 -17.44 9.56
N ALA A 212 13.27 -16.24 9.60
CA ALA A 212 14.65 -16.02 10.03
C ALA A 212 14.80 -16.17 11.56
N GLY A 213 13.72 -15.94 12.31
CA GLY A 213 13.66 -16.14 13.75
C GLY A 213 13.00 -17.47 14.12
N GLY A 214 13.47 -18.08 15.21
CA GLY A 214 12.96 -19.33 15.76
C GLY A 214 13.67 -20.58 15.22
N ARG A 215 13.50 -21.72 15.92
CA ARG A 215 14.04 -23.02 15.51
C ARG A 215 12.96 -23.80 14.74
N LEU A 216 13.32 -24.37 13.59
CA LEU A 216 12.39 -25.18 12.81
C LEU A 216 12.09 -26.50 13.53
N ALA A 217 10.80 -26.83 13.65
CA ALA A 217 10.32 -28.09 14.19
C ALA A 217 10.26 -29.15 13.08
N VAL A 218 11.43 -29.66 12.66
CA VAL A 218 11.53 -30.65 11.58
C VAL A 218 11.36 -32.06 12.15
N ASP A 219 10.38 -32.79 11.63
CA ASP A 219 10.12 -34.19 11.93
C ASP A 219 10.07 -34.97 10.61
N PRO A 220 11.06 -35.83 10.30
CA PRO A 220 11.11 -36.60 9.05
C PRO A 220 9.92 -37.56 8.87
N ASP A 221 9.28 -37.99 9.95
CA ASP A 221 8.18 -38.96 9.94
C ASP A 221 6.81 -38.28 9.89
N ARG A 222 6.76 -36.94 9.94
CA ARG A 222 5.52 -36.18 10.00
C ARG A 222 5.45 -35.08 8.94
N ARG A 223 4.43 -35.16 8.09
CA ARG A 223 4.06 -34.06 7.17
C ARG A 223 3.08 -33.11 7.85
N THR A 224 3.43 -31.83 7.96
CA THR A 224 2.56 -30.77 8.48
C THR A 224 1.84 -30.03 7.36
N TYR A 225 0.64 -29.50 7.63
CA TYR A 225 -0.06 -28.61 6.70
C TYR A 225 0.59 -27.22 6.62
N VAL A 226 1.17 -26.74 7.72
CA VAL A 226 1.96 -25.51 7.75
C VAL A 226 3.39 -25.81 7.30
N PRO A 227 3.89 -25.18 6.21
CA PRO A 227 5.29 -25.31 5.80
C PRO A 227 6.21 -24.62 6.82
N TYR A 228 7.40 -25.19 7.05
CA TYR A 228 8.42 -24.62 7.96
C TYR A 228 7.87 -24.32 9.37
N PRO A 229 7.28 -25.31 10.07
CA PRO A 229 6.81 -25.11 11.44
C PRO A 229 7.96 -24.68 12.34
N VAL A 230 7.68 -23.78 13.28
CA VAL A 230 8.64 -23.27 14.25
C VAL A 230 8.25 -23.79 15.62
N GLU A 231 9.24 -24.21 16.41
CA GLU A 231 9.01 -24.65 17.78
C GLU A 231 8.32 -23.56 18.60
N SER A 232 7.33 -23.95 19.40
CA SER A 232 6.83 -23.06 20.42
C SER A 232 7.87 -23.01 21.54
N THR A 233 8.53 -21.87 21.70
CA THR A 233 9.03 -21.49 23.02
C THR A 233 7.83 -21.47 23.95
N ALA A 234 7.71 -22.50 24.80
CA ALA A 234 6.77 -22.45 25.90
C ALA A 234 7.13 -21.24 26.78
N PRO A 235 6.17 -20.43 27.23
CA PRO A 235 6.40 -19.52 28.34
C PRO A 235 6.79 -20.28 29.61
#